data_AF-A0A1G9J8V0-F1
#
_entry.id   AF-A0A1G9J8V0-F1
#
_cell.length_a   1.000
_cell.length_b   1.000
_cell.length_c   1.000
_cell.angle_alpha   90.00
_cell.angle_beta   90.00
_cell.angle_gamma   90.00
#
_symmetry.space_group_name_H-M   'P 1'
#
loop_
_entity.id
_entity.type
_entity.pdbx_description
1 polymer ?
#
loop_
_entity_poly.entity_id
_entity_poly.type
_entity_poly.pdbx_seq_one_letter_code
_entity_poly.pdbx_strand_id
1 'polypeptide(L)' 'MTAAAEQPIADACVAVIAAAIEDAVADYPNATPATQARHAVRALAAQGWQITAEPQLAALTEGGTR' A
#
# COMPACT_ATOMS: atom_id res chain seq x y z
N MET A 1 16.50 -5.57 -18.35
CA MET A 1 15.50 -6.61 -18.68
C MET A 1 14.75 -7.06 -17.41
N THR A 2 14.17 -6.15 -16.63
CA THR A 2 13.54 -6.44 -15.32
C THR A 2 12.03 -6.20 -15.27
N ALA A 3 11.45 -5.52 -16.27
CA ALA A 3 10.05 -5.10 -16.25
C ALA A 3 9.01 -6.24 -16.22
N ALA A 4 9.34 -7.43 -16.75
CA ALA A 4 8.37 -8.53 -16.86
C ALA A 4 8.09 -9.26 -15.53
N ALA A 5 9.02 -9.22 -14.58
CA ALA A 5 8.87 -9.88 -13.28
C ALA A 5 8.28 -8.95 -12.20
N GLU A 6 8.34 -7.62 -12.41
CA GLU A 6 7.82 -6.60 -11.50
C GLU A 6 6.29 -6.45 -11.60
N GLN A 7 5.74 -6.66 -12.80
CA GLN A 7 4.30 -6.58 -13.06
C GLN A 7 3.45 -7.51 -12.16
N PRO A 8 3.74 -8.82 -12.02
CA PRO A 8 2.91 -9.70 -11.19
C PRO A 8 2.96 -9.33 -9.69
N ILE A 9 4.05 -8.73 -9.21
CA ILE A 9 4.17 -8.27 -7.82
C ILE A 9 3.32 -7.01 -7.63
N ALA A 10 3.39 -6.06 -8.58
CA ALA A 10 2.56 -4.86 -8.53
C ALA A 10 1.07 -5.21 -8.55
N ASP A 11 0.66 -6.14 -9.41
CA ASP A 11 -0.73 -6.60 -9.48
C ASP A 11 -1.18 -7.26 -8.16
N ALA A 12 -0.32 -8.06 -7.53
CA ALA A 12 -0.60 -8.66 -6.23
C ALA A 12 -0.75 -7.61 -5.12
N CYS A 13 0.11 -6.59 -5.11
CA CYS A 13 -0.01 -5.48 -4.16
C CYS A 13 -1.32 -4.71 -4.34
N VAL A 14 -1.71 -4.41 -5.59
CA VAL A 14 -2.98 -3.75 -5.90
C VAL A 14 -4.17 -4.57 -5.40
N ALA A 15 -4.15 -5.89 -5.61
CA ALA A 15 -5.22 -6.77 -5.13
C ALA A 15 -5.36 -6.74 -3.60
N VAL A 16 -4.25 -6.78 -2.86
CA VAL A 16 -4.27 -6.73 -1.38
C VAL A 16 -4.79 -5.38 -0.87
N ILE A 17 -4.36 -4.28 -1.50
CA ILE A 17 -4.82 -2.93 -1.13
C ILE A 17 -6.32 -2.77 -1.42
N ALA A 18 -6.78 -3.24 -2.59
CA ALA A 18 -8.19 -3.20 -2.96
C ALA A 18 -9.07 -3.95 -1.95
N ALA A 19 -8.68 -5.17 -1.58
CA ALA A 19 -9.40 -5.97 -0.58
C ALA A 19 -9.51 -5.23 0.77
N ALA A 20 -8.42 -4.63 1.25
CA ALA A 20 -8.44 -3.88 2.51
C ALA A 20 -9.36 -2.64 2.47
N ILE A 21 -9.51 -2.01 1.31
CA ILE A 21 -10.43 -0.88 1.11
C ILE A 21 -11.87 -1.39 1.08
N GLU A 22 -12.14 -2.47 0.35
CA GLU A 22 -13.46 -3.09 0.26
C GLU A 22 -13.97 -3.51 1.65
N ASP A 23 -13.11 -4.17 2.44
CA ASP A 23 -13.41 -4.53 3.83
C ASP A 23 -13.73 -3.29 4.68
N ALA A 24 -12.94 -2.22 4.57
CA ALA A 24 -13.17 -0.98 5.32
C ALA A 24 -14.47 -0.27 4.93
N VAL A 25 -14.87 -0.34 3.64
CA VAL A 25 -16.15 0.19 3.17
C VAL A 25 -17.31 -0.66 3.68
N ALA A 26 -17.16 -1.99 3.68
CA ALA A 26 -18.17 -2.93 4.17
C ALA A 26 -18.40 -2.81 5.68
N ASP A 27 -17.33 -2.68 6.47
CA ASP A 27 -17.39 -2.56 7.93
C ASP A 27 -17.88 -1.17 8.39
N TYR A 28 -17.56 -0.11 7.63
CA TYR A 28 -17.88 1.27 7.97
C TYR A 28 -18.64 2.01 6.85
N PRO A 29 -19.83 1.56 6.43
CA PRO A 29 -20.51 2.06 5.23
C PRO A 29 -20.97 3.52 5.35
N ASN A 30 -21.18 4.01 6.58
CA ASN A 30 -21.63 5.38 6.86
C ASN A 30 -20.49 6.34 7.23
N ALA A 31 -19.25 5.85 7.28
CA ALA A 31 -18.10 6.68 7.60
C ALA A 31 -17.67 7.53 6.40
N THR A 32 -16.94 8.62 6.67
CA THR A 32 -16.35 9.39 5.58
C THR A 32 -15.28 8.57 4.85
N PRO A 33 -15.00 8.85 3.55
CA PRO A 33 -13.96 8.16 2.80
C PRO A 33 -12.59 8.23 3.50
N ALA A 34 -12.27 9.37 4.13
CA ALA A 34 -11.03 9.53 4.89
C ALA A 34 -10.94 8.60 6.11
N THR A 35 -12.07 8.34 6.78
CA THR A 35 -12.12 7.39 7.89
C THR A 35 -11.97 5.95 7.40
N GLN A 36 -12.68 5.56 6.34
CA GLN A 36 -12.54 4.22 5.72
C GLN A 36 -11.09 3.97 5.27
N ALA A 37 -10.46 4.94 4.60
CA ALA A 37 -9.07 4.84 4.20
C ALA A 37 -8.11 4.65 5.38
N ARG A 38 -8.33 5.34 6.51
CA ARG A 38 -7.52 5.13 7.72
C ARG A 38 -7.69 3.73 8.30
N HIS A 39 -8.89 3.16 8.22
CA HIS A 39 -9.14 1.78 8.67
C HIS A 39 -8.43 0.78 7.76
N ALA A 40 -8.52 0.92 6.44
CA ALA A 40 -7.79 0.09 5.48
C ALA A 40 -6.27 0.16 5.70
N VAL A 41 -5.71 1.36 5.85
CA VAL A 41 -4.27 1.56 6.13
C VAL A 41 -3.86 0.90 7.45
N ARG A 42 -4.68 1.00 8.50
CA ARG A 42 -4.41 0.33 9.79
C ARG A 42 -4.45 -1.19 9.66
N ALA A 43 -5.40 -1.74 8.89
CA ALA A 43 -5.50 -3.17 8.65
C ALA A 43 -4.27 -3.71 7.92
N LEU A 44 -3.83 -3.02 6.87
CA LEU A 44 -2.59 -3.35 6.16
C LEU A 44 -1.36 -3.25 7.08
N ALA A 45 -1.26 -2.19 7.89
CA ALA A 45 -0.16 -2.02 8.85
C ALA A 45 -0.13 -3.14 9.91
N ALA A 46 -1.29 -3.62 10.37
CA ALA A 46 -1.38 -4.75 11.30
C ALA A 46 -0.92 -6.07 10.67
N GLN A 47 -0.97 -6.19 9.34
CA GLN A 47 -0.42 -7.30 8.57
C GLN A 47 1.08 -7.13 8.26
N GLY A 48 1.71 -6.06 8.78
CA GLY A 48 3.13 -5.79 8.59
C GLY A 48 3.47 -4.92 7.38
N TRP A 49 2.48 -4.36 6.68
CA TRP A 49 2.74 -3.46 5.55
C TRP A 49 3.25 -2.10 6.04
N GLN A 50 4.30 -1.60 5.40
CA GLN A 50 4.81 -0.26 5.62
C GLN A 50 4.24 0.70 4.57
N ILE A 51 3.16 1.38 4.92
CA ILE A 51 2.54 2.39 4.07
C ILE A 51 3.07 3.76 4.49
N THR A 52 3.87 4.37 3.63
CA THR A 52 4.39 5.73 3.85
C THR A 52 3.70 6.69 2.88
N ALA A 53 3.59 7.98 3.25
CA ALA A 53 2.99 9.00 2.39
C ALA A 53 3.88 9.44 1.19
N GLU A 54 5.11 8.91 1.12
CA GLU A 54 6.20 9.07 0.11
C GLU A 54 6.74 10.48 -0.23
N PRO A 55 8.02 10.60 -0.67
CA PRO A 55 8.92 9.51 -1.13
C PRO A 55 10.20 9.32 -0.30
N GLN A 56 10.49 8.09 0.12
CA GLN A 56 11.84 7.69 0.56
C GLN A 56 12.70 7.15 -0.60
N LEU A 57 12.16 7.12 -1.82
CA LEU A 57 12.92 6.79 -3.03
C LEU A 57 14.04 7.80 -3.36
N ALA A 58 14.04 9.00 -2.78
CA ALA A 58 15.14 9.95 -2.92
C ALA A 58 16.41 9.53 -2.14
N ALA A 59 16.28 8.75 -1.06
CA ALA A 59 17.42 8.39 -0.20
C ALA A 59 18.16 7.11 -0.66
N LEU A 60 17.53 6.30 -1.51
CA LEU A 60 18.12 5.03 -1.97
C LEU A 60 19.06 5.19 -3.17
N THR A 61 19.11 6.38 -3.79
CA THR A 61 20.01 6.69 -4.92
C THR A 61 21.39 7.24 -4.52
N GLU A 62 21.63 7.57 -3.24
CA GLU A 62 22.93 8.15 -2.80
C GLU A 62 23.80 7.20 -1.94
N GLY A 63 23.32 6.00 -1.60
CA GLY A 63 24.04 5.04 -0.76
C GLY A 63 24.77 3.90 -1.48
N GLY A 64 24.91 3.96 -2.81
CA GLY A 64 25.46 2.89 -3.64
C GLY A 64 26.84 3.20 -4.20
N THR A 65 27.89 2.86 -3.44
CA THR A 65 29.28 2.59 -3.88
C THR A 65 29.99 3.63 -4.75
N ARG A 66 30.80 4.50 -4.12
CA ARG A 66 32.22 4.66 -4.42
C ARG A 66 32.96 5.41 -3.31
#